data_AF-A0A7C7NS73-F1
#
_entry.id   AF-A0A7C7NS73-F1
#
_cell.length_a   1.000
_cell.length_b   1.000
_cell.length_c   1.000
_cell.angle_alpha   90.00
_cell.angle_beta   90.00
_cell.angle_gamma   90.00
#
_symmetry.space_group_name_H-M   'P 1'
#
loop_
_entity.id
_entity.type
_entity.pdbx_description
1 polymer ?
#
loop_
_entity_poly.entity_id
_entity_poly.type
_entity_poly.pdbx_seq_one_letter_code
_entity_poly.pdbx_strand_id
1 'polypeptide(L)'
;MKLVLTSLFILLFAFQLKAQDKKTYQIKRTDIAPKIDGVLDDIAWNDAQIATNFTEFRPDLADLPSKEKRTEVKMTYDDAGIYIAAYCYDNPEDILKQFTQRDNFGQSDFFGIIFNPNNDAQNNTEFFVFSSGTQADAVESPNNGEDFGWNAVWESSV
;
A
#
# COMPACT_ATOMS: atom_id res chain seq x y z
N MET A 1 -44.85 -21.34 -25.30
CA MET A 1 -43.85 -22.08 -24.50
C MET A 1 -42.40 -21.67 -24.80
N LYS A 2 -41.96 -21.62 -26.07
CA LYS A 2 -40.60 -21.14 -26.42
C LYS A 2 -40.27 -19.73 -25.93
N LEU A 3 -41.18 -18.76 -26.07
CA LEU A 3 -41.00 -17.37 -25.60
C LEU A 3 -40.90 -17.22 -24.07
N VAL A 4 -41.55 -18.10 -23.31
CA VAL A 4 -41.47 -18.11 -21.84
C VAL A 4 -40.12 -18.67 -21.40
N LEU A 5 -39.60 -19.68 -22.11
CA LEU A 5 -38.27 -20.24 -21.88
C LEU A 5 -37.14 -19.24 -22.19
N THR A 6 -37.26 -18.45 -23.26
CA THR A 6 -36.25 -17.42 -23.60
C THR A 6 -36.23 -16.29 -22.58
N SER A 7 -37.39 -15.91 -22.05
CA SER A 7 -37.51 -14.86 -21.03
C SER A 7 -36.89 -15.30 -19.69
N LEU A 8 -37.04 -16.58 -19.34
CA LEU A 8 -36.43 -17.17 -18.14
C LEU A 8 -34.90 -17.24 -18.25
N PHE A 9 -34.37 -17.44 -19.47
CA PHE A 9 -32.92 -17.51 -19.73
C PHE A 9 -32.23 -16.13 -19.60
N ILE A 10 -32.92 -15.04 -19.95
CA ILE A 10 -32.40 -13.68 -19.79
C ILE A 10 -32.42 -13.24 -18.32
N LEU A 11 -33.43 -13.65 -17.55
CA LEU A 11 -33.52 -13.33 -16.12
C LEU A 11 -32.42 -14.03 -15.29
N LEU A 12 -31.95 -15.20 -15.74
CA LEU A 12 -30.85 -15.94 -15.13
C LEU A 12 -29.46 -15.37 -15.47
N PHE A 13 -29.34 -14.50 -16.47
CA PHE A 13 -28.08 -13.82 -16.81
C PHE A 13 -27.93 -12.44 -16.13
N ALA A 14 -28.94 -11.99 -15.38
CA ALA A 14 -28.87 -10.80 -14.55
C ALA A 14 -28.13 -11.04 -13.21
N PHE A 15 -27.30 -12.09 -13.14
CA PHE A 15 -26.32 -12.20 -12.07
C PHE A 15 -25.41 -10.98 -12.15
N GLN A 16 -25.55 -10.15 -11.11
CA GLN A 16 -24.81 -8.92 -10.90
C GLN A 16 -23.33 -9.16 -11.18
N LEU A 17 -22.82 -8.59 -12.27
CA LEU A 17 -21.39 -8.32 -12.40
C LEU A 17 -21.05 -7.34 -11.28
N LYS A 18 -20.67 -7.86 -10.12
CA LYS A 18 -20.02 -7.05 -9.10
C LYS A 18 -18.65 -6.70 -9.66
N ALA A 19 -18.50 -5.46 -10.11
CA ALA A 19 -17.18 -4.88 -10.24
C ALA A 19 -16.45 -5.07 -8.90
N GLN A 20 -15.13 -5.29 -8.93
CA GLN A 20 -14.36 -5.48 -7.71
C GLN A 20 -14.50 -4.24 -6.83
N ASP A 21 -15.02 -4.42 -5.62
CA ASP A 21 -15.20 -3.31 -4.67
C ASP A 21 -13.82 -2.72 -4.36
N LYS A 22 -13.60 -1.45 -4.72
CA LYS A 22 -12.36 -0.73 -4.40
C LYS A 22 -12.28 -0.58 -2.88
N LYS A 23 -11.20 -1.10 -2.28
CA LYS A 23 -10.95 -0.90 -0.85
C LYS A 23 -10.90 0.60 -0.55
N THR A 24 -11.59 1.01 0.50
CA THR A 24 -11.59 2.40 0.99
C THR A 24 -10.95 2.45 2.36
N TYR A 25 -10.18 3.51 2.59
CA TYR A 25 -9.55 3.80 3.87
C TYR A 25 -9.83 5.26 4.21
N GLN A 26 -10.30 5.52 5.43
CA GLN A 26 -10.58 6.88 5.89
C GLN A 26 -9.43 7.36 6.78
N ILE A 27 -8.66 8.32 6.26
CA ILE A 27 -7.56 8.93 7.02
C ILE A 27 -8.14 10.04 7.90
N LYS A 28 -7.87 9.97 9.21
CA LYS A 28 -8.25 11.03 10.14
C LYS A 28 -7.11 12.04 10.28
N ARG A 29 -7.47 13.32 10.39
CA ARG A 29 -6.53 14.38 10.73
C ARG A 29 -6.07 14.22 12.19
N THR A 30 -4.81 14.51 12.48
CA THR A 30 -4.26 14.59 13.84
C THR A 30 -3.97 16.04 14.20
N ASP A 31 -4.00 16.34 15.51
CA ASP A 31 -3.53 17.62 16.07
C ASP A 31 -2.09 17.52 16.60
N ILE A 32 -1.60 16.29 16.80
CA ILE A 32 -0.23 16.01 17.26
C ILE A 32 0.40 15.07 16.23
N ALA A 33 1.39 15.58 15.51
CA ALA A 33 2.17 14.79 14.55
C ALA A 33 2.90 13.65 15.28
N PRO A 34 2.89 12.42 14.74
CA PRO A 34 3.73 11.34 15.24
C PRO A 34 5.21 11.64 14.96
N LYS A 35 6.11 11.03 15.74
CA LYS A 35 7.54 11.09 15.47
C LYS A 35 7.90 10.12 14.35
N ILE A 36 8.92 10.48 13.58
CA ILE A 36 9.48 9.61 12.54
C ILE A 36 10.69 8.87 13.11
N ASP A 37 10.44 7.92 14.02
CA ASP A 37 11.50 7.17 14.73
C ASP A 37 11.36 5.64 14.65
N GLY A 38 10.36 5.14 13.91
CA GLY A 38 10.10 3.71 13.73
C GLY A 38 9.34 3.06 14.90
N VAL A 39 8.99 3.82 15.94
CA VAL A 39 8.23 3.33 17.09
C VAL A 39 6.76 3.76 16.95
N LEU A 40 5.85 2.78 16.92
CA LEU A 40 4.43 3.00 16.64
C LEU A 40 3.59 3.19 17.91
N ASP A 41 4.08 3.98 18.88
CA ASP A 41 3.44 4.20 20.19
C ASP A 41 2.83 5.61 20.38
N ASP A 42 2.98 6.50 19.41
CA ASP A 42 2.38 7.83 19.44
C ASP A 42 0.84 7.80 19.47
N ILE A 43 0.26 8.77 20.18
CA ILE A 43 -1.19 8.88 20.36
C ILE A 43 -1.96 9.08 19.04
N ALA A 44 -1.30 9.63 18.01
CA ALA A 44 -1.87 9.85 16.69
C ALA A 44 -2.37 8.54 16.04
N TRP A 45 -1.84 7.39 16.47
CA TRP A 45 -2.16 6.08 15.95
C TRP A 45 -3.32 5.37 16.67
N ASN A 46 -3.82 5.91 17.79
CA ASN A 46 -4.83 5.24 18.61
C ASN A 46 -6.20 5.15 17.91
N ASP A 47 -6.61 6.24 17.24
CA ASP A 47 -7.92 6.34 16.57
C ASP A 47 -7.86 6.12 15.05
N ALA A 48 -6.66 5.84 14.52
CA ALA A 48 -6.43 5.57 13.12
C ALA A 48 -7.03 4.20 12.73
N GLN A 49 -7.71 4.14 11.59
CA GLN A 49 -8.13 2.86 11.02
C GLN A 49 -6.89 1.98 10.77
N ILE A 50 -6.99 0.68 10.99
CA ILE A 50 -5.90 -0.25 10.61
C ILE A 50 -6.25 -0.85 9.26
N ALA A 51 -5.44 -0.55 8.25
CA ALA A 51 -5.49 -1.25 6.96
C ALA A 51 -4.87 -2.63 7.14
N THR A 52 -5.63 -3.65 6.77
CA THR A 52 -5.28 -5.07 6.87
C THR A 52 -5.75 -5.80 5.62
N ASN A 53 -5.61 -7.13 5.61
CA ASN A 53 -6.04 -8.00 4.51
C ASN A 53 -5.38 -7.62 3.17
N PHE A 54 -4.10 -7.23 3.22
CA PHE A 54 -3.27 -7.15 2.02
C PHE A 54 -3.21 -8.53 1.36
N THR A 55 -3.21 -8.53 0.04
CA THR A 55 -3.19 -9.76 -0.75
C THR A 55 -1.82 -9.92 -1.36
N GLU A 56 -1.42 -11.17 -1.54
CA GLU A 56 -0.21 -11.49 -2.27
C GLU A 56 -0.35 -11.07 -3.73
N PHE A 57 0.66 -10.36 -4.23
CA PHE A 57 0.75 -9.95 -5.63
C PHE A 57 1.51 -10.99 -6.46
N ARG A 58 2.49 -11.67 -5.86
CA ARG A 58 3.33 -12.72 -6.47
C ARG A 58 3.91 -13.63 -5.37
N PRO A 59 4.14 -14.93 -5.66
CA PRO A 59 3.74 -15.65 -6.88
C PRO A 59 2.24 -15.90 -7.02
N ASP A 60 1.51 -16.04 -5.91
CA ASP A 60 0.11 -16.47 -5.93
C ASP A 60 -0.83 -15.26 -5.79
N LEU A 61 -1.44 -14.86 -6.91
CA LEU A 61 -2.32 -13.69 -6.95
C LEU A 61 -3.55 -13.89 -6.06
N ALA A 62 -3.83 -12.87 -5.24
CA ALA A 62 -5.05 -12.69 -4.48
C ALA A 62 -5.25 -13.58 -3.24
N ASP A 63 -4.26 -14.37 -2.86
CA ASP A 63 -4.30 -15.08 -1.58
C ASP A 63 -3.98 -14.12 -0.41
N LEU A 64 -4.61 -14.38 0.73
CA LEU A 64 -4.25 -13.70 1.97
C LEU A 64 -2.98 -14.35 2.52
N PRO A 65 -1.95 -13.58 2.88
CA PRO A 65 -0.75 -14.13 3.51
C PRO A 65 -1.14 -14.80 4.84
N SER A 66 -0.28 -15.70 5.31
CA SER A 66 -0.46 -16.29 6.64
C SER A 66 -0.51 -15.19 7.70
N LYS A 67 -1.14 -15.47 8.85
CA LYS A 67 -1.28 -14.49 9.94
C LYS A 67 0.07 -13.99 10.43
N GLU A 68 1.09 -14.83 10.34
CA GLU A 68 2.48 -14.58 10.72
C GLU A 68 3.20 -13.65 9.74
N LYS A 69 2.71 -13.53 8.50
CA LYS A 69 3.24 -12.65 7.44
C LYS A 69 2.30 -11.49 7.07
N ARG A 70 1.33 -11.20 7.94
CA ARG A 70 0.37 -10.11 7.69
C ARG A 70 1.08 -8.76 7.75
N THR A 71 0.48 -7.76 7.12
CA THR A 71 0.91 -6.36 7.22
C THR A 71 -0.22 -5.52 7.80
N GLU A 72 0.11 -4.63 8.72
CA GLU A 72 -0.81 -3.68 9.33
C GLU A 72 -0.33 -2.26 9.03
N VAL A 73 -1.18 -1.43 8.43
CA VAL A 73 -0.83 -0.05 8.06
C VAL A 73 -1.81 0.93 8.71
N LYS A 74 -1.29 2.01 9.29
CA LYS A 74 -2.06 3.14 9.81
C LYS A 74 -1.63 4.41 9.10
N MET A 75 -2.59 5.31 8.89
CA MET A 75 -2.34 6.61 8.28
C MET A 75 -3.05 7.71 9.05
N THR A 76 -2.40 8.85 9.16
CA THR A 76 -2.98 10.13 9.62
C THR A 76 -2.39 11.27 8.80
N TYR A 77 -2.88 12.49 9.00
CA TYR A 77 -2.33 13.67 8.33
C TYR A 77 -2.56 14.92 9.17
N ASP A 78 -1.79 15.96 8.90
CA ASP A 78 -2.04 17.33 9.36
C ASP A 78 -1.70 18.31 8.22
N ASP A 79 -1.44 19.57 8.54
CA ASP A 79 -1.10 20.59 7.54
C ASP A 79 0.33 20.47 7.00
N ALA A 80 1.20 19.69 7.67
CA ALA A 80 2.60 19.50 7.29
C ALA A 80 2.79 18.25 6.42
N GLY A 81 2.00 17.20 6.61
CA GLY A 81 2.14 16.00 5.80
C GLY A 81 1.14 14.88 6.05
N ILE A 82 1.32 13.81 5.28
CA ILE A 82 0.65 12.52 5.47
C ILE A 82 1.65 11.61 6.18
N TYR A 83 1.24 11.05 7.31
CA TYR A 83 2.05 10.16 8.12
C TYR A 83 1.55 8.73 7.90
N ILE A 84 2.46 7.82 7.57
CA ILE A 84 2.16 6.41 7.41
C ILE A 84 3.03 5.58 8.36
N ALA A 85 2.39 4.67 9.06
CA ALA A 85 3.01 3.65 9.90
C ALA A 85 2.68 2.28 9.33
N ALA A 86 3.70 1.45 9.13
CA ALA A 86 3.54 0.08 8.66
C ALA A 86 4.25 -0.89 9.59
N TYR A 87 3.57 -1.95 9.99
CA TYR A 87 4.15 -3.09 10.67
C TYR A 87 4.00 -4.32 9.78
N CYS A 88 5.11 -4.74 9.18
CA CYS A 88 5.19 -5.93 8.35
C CYS A 88 5.66 -7.09 9.23
N TYR A 89 4.78 -8.03 9.55
CA TYR A 89 5.16 -9.21 10.31
C TYR A 89 5.94 -10.18 9.41
N ASP A 90 7.04 -10.72 9.90
CA ASP A 90 7.71 -11.88 9.33
C ASP A 90 8.57 -12.56 10.41
N ASN A 91 9.16 -13.71 10.09
CA ASN A 91 10.21 -14.33 10.87
C ASN A 91 11.50 -13.49 10.76
N PRO A 92 12.10 -13.03 11.88
CA PRO A 92 13.29 -12.19 11.84
C PRO A 92 14.49 -12.75 11.08
N GLU A 93 14.61 -14.08 10.99
CA GLU A 93 15.69 -14.74 10.24
C GLU A 93 15.54 -14.62 8.71
N ASP A 94 14.31 -14.40 8.24
CA ASP A 94 13.98 -14.30 6.81
C ASP A 94 14.08 -12.87 6.28
N ILE A 95 14.17 -11.86 7.17
CA ILE A 95 14.19 -10.44 6.80
C ILE A 95 15.54 -10.05 6.21
N LEU A 96 15.57 -9.85 4.89
CA LEU A 96 16.75 -9.38 4.18
C LEU A 96 16.94 -7.87 4.43
N LYS A 97 18.18 -7.44 4.71
CA LYS A 97 18.50 -6.07 5.13
C LYS A 97 19.82 -5.53 4.58
N GLN A 98 20.15 -5.87 3.35
CA GLN A 98 21.35 -5.33 2.71
C GLN A 98 21.29 -3.79 2.70
N PHE A 99 22.35 -3.15 3.19
CA PHE A 99 22.50 -1.70 3.06
C PHE A 99 22.93 -1.36 1.63
N THR A 100 22.21 -0.43 1.01
CA THR A 100 22.41 0.01 -0.38
C THR A 100 22.42 1.54 -0.45
N GLN A 101 22.69 2.07 -1.65
CA GLN A 101 22.45 3.49 -1.92
C GLN A 101 20.95 3.71 -2.11
N ARG A 102 20.50 4.98 -1.98
CA ARG A 102 19.13 5.38 -2.34
C ARG A 102 18.78 4.86 -3.73
N ASP A 103 17.54 4.44 -3.92
CA ASP A 103 17.01 3.96 -5.20
C ASP A 103 17.60 2.63 -5.71
N ASN A 104 18.39 1.93 -4.87
CA ASN A 104 18.92 0.61 -5.18
C ASN A 104 18.32 -0.45 -4.27
N PHE A 105 17.49 -1.31 -4.84
CA PHE A 105 16.73 -2.32 -4.09
C PHE A 105 17.59 -3.46 -3.51
N GLY A 106 18.73 -3.79 -4.13
CA GLY A 106 19.64 -4.83 -3.65
C GLY A 106 18.96 -6.15 -3.27
N GLN A 107 19.41 -6.75 -2.17
CA GLN A 107 18.78 -7.88 -1.49
C GLN A 107 18.28 -7.42 -0.12
N SER A 108 17.18 -6.66 -0.13
CA SER A 108 16.53 -6.14 1.06
C SER A 108 15.02 -6.23 0.90
N ASP A 109 14.34 -6.51 2.01
CA ASP A 109 12.89 -6.35 2.08
C ASP A 109 12.57 -4.86 2.14
N PHE A 110 11.38 -4.49 1.68
CA PHE A 110 10.92 -3.10 1.64
C PHE A 110 9.41 -3.01 1.81
N PHE A 111 8.97 -1.85 2.28
CA PHE A 111 7.57 -1.44 2.28
C PHE A 111 7.40 -0.27 1.29
N GLY A 112 6.36 -0.34 0.46
CA GLY A 112 6.09 0.64 -0.58
C GLY A 112 4.72 1.30 -0.43
N ILE A 113 4.65 2.59 -0.71
CA ILE A 113 3.41 3.37 -0.80
C ILE A 113 3.36 4.05 -2.15
N ILE A 114 2.24 3.89 -2.85
CA ILE A 114 2.01 4.46 -4.16
C ILE A 114 0.82 5.42 -4.06
N PHE A 115 1.06 6.68 -4.37
CA PHE A 115 0.02 7.70 -4.48
C PHE A 115 -0.34 7.93 -5.94
N ASN A 116 -1.64 7.96 -6.22
CA ASN A 116 -2.19 8.45 -7.48
C ASN A 116 -3.11 9.64 -7.18
N PRO A 117 -2.56 10.86 -7.01
CA PRO A 117 -3.32 11.99 -6.47
C PRO A 117 -4.49 12.43 -7.38
N ASN A 118 -4.33 12.24 -8.69
CA ASN A 118 -5.34 12.60 -9.69
C ASN A 118 -6.40 11.51 -9.90
N ASN A 119 -6.18 10.31 -9.35
CA ASN A 119 -7.00 9.11 -9.56
C ASN A 119 -7.33 8.86 -11.05
N ASP A 120 -6.35 9.10 -11.92
CA ASP A 120 -6.40 8.90 -13.37
C ASP A 120 -5.83 7.53 -13.81
N ALA A 121 -5.42 6.72 -12.82
CA ALA A 121 -4.77 5.42 -12.98
C ALA A 121 -3.45 5.47 -13.77
N GLN A 122 -2.82 6.64 -13.80
CA GLN A 122 -1.55 6.95 -14.46
C GLN A 122 -0.76 7.90 -13.53
N ASN A 123 0.51 8.21 -13.80
CA ASN A 123 1.19 9.29 -13.06
C ASN A 123 1.26 9.04 -11.53
N ASN A 124 1.81 7.90 -11.15
CA ASN A 124 1.99 7.55 -9.75
C ASN A 124 3.21 8.25 -9.15
N THR A 125 3.17 8.47 -7.84
CA THR A 125 4.33 8.84 -7.03
C THR A 125 4.55 7.75 -5.99
N GLU A 126 5.75 7.20 -5.98
CA GLU A 126 6.08 5.98 -5.26
C GLU A 126 7.16 6.26 -4.22
N PHE A 127 6.98 5.71 -3.03
CA PHE A 127 7.89 5.85 -1.91
C PHE A 127 8.15 4.48 -1.31
N PHE A 128 9.42 4.16 -1.10
CA PHE A 128 9.85 2.87 -0.58
C PHE A 128 10.80 3.07 0.59
N VAL A 129 10.58 2.31 1.66
CA VAL A 129 11.49 2.23 2.81
C VAL A 129 11.98 0.79 2.91
N PHE A 130 13.29 0.60 2.87
CA PHE A 130 13.92 -0.70 3.03
C PHE A 130 14.05 -1.06 4.51
N SER A 131 14.08 -2.35 4.83
CA SER A 131 14.35 -2.86 6.19
C SER A 131 15.73 -2.41 6.73
N SER A 132 16.65 -1.99 5.86
CA SER A 132 17.94 -1.38 6.22
C SER A 132 17.87 0.11 6.56
N GLY A 133 16.70 0.74 6.39
CA GLY A 133 16.47 2.17 6.57
C GLY A 133 16.81 3.03 5.35
N THR A 134 17.32 2.42 4.27
CA THR A 134 17.50 3.11 2.98
C THR A 134 16.13 3.52 2.42
N GLN A 135 16.10 4.55 1.58
CA GLN A 135 14.90 5.02 0.90
C GLN A 135 15.01 4.79 -0.62
N ALA A 136 13.88 4.66 -1.30
CA ALA A 136 13.79 4.90 -2.73
C ALA A 136 12.51 5.69 -3.04
N ASP A 137 12.52 6.47 -4.12
CA ASP A 137 11.31 7.08 -4.65
C ASP A 137 11.34 7.21 -6.17
N ALA A 138 10.16 7.22 -6.76
CA ALA A 138 9.99 7.31 -8.19
C ALA A 138 8.71 8.06 -8.55
N VAL A 139 8.69 8.58 -9.78
CA VAL A 139 7.45 8.86 -10.49
C VAL A 139 7.25 7.81 -11.57
N GLU A 140 6.03 7.29 -11.70
CA GLU A 140 5.69 6.33 -12.74
C GLU A 140 4.68 6.96 -13.71
N SER A 141 4.90 6.77 -15.01
CA SER A 141 3.94 7.16 -16.02
C SER A 141 3.90 6.16 -17.17
N PRO A 142 2.79 6.06 -17.92
CA PRO A 142 2.69 5.10 -19.03
C PRO A 142 3.76 5.24 -20.11
N ASN A 143 4.31 6.45 -20.29
CA ASN A 143 5.29 6.72 -21.34
C ASN A 143 6.73 6.39 -20.92
N ASN A 144 7.05 6.55 -19.62
CA ASN A 144 8.43 6.45 -19.13
C ASN A 144 8.65 5.26 -18.17
N GLY A 145 7.58 4.61 -17.70
CA GLY A 145 7.66 3.67 -16.58
C GLY A 145 8.06 4.38 -15.28
N GLU A 146 8.65 3.64 -14.35
CA GLU A 146 9.24 4.14 -13.11
C GLU A 146 10.55 4.93 -13.40
N ASP A 147 10.59 6.19 -12.97
CA ASP A 147 11.78 7.04 -13.00
C ASP A 147 12.27 7.32 -11.57
N PHE A 148 13.26 6.52 -11.13
CA PHE A 148 13.99 6.68 -9.87
C PHE A 148 15.03 7.82 -9.89
N GLY A 149 15.13 8.57 -10.99
CA GLY A 149 15.91 9.81 -11.02
C GLY A 149 15.20 10.97 -10.30
N TRP A 150 13.88 10.88 -10.16
CA TRP A 150 13.12 11.78 -9.30
C TRP A 150 13.51 11.58 -7.83
N ASN A 151 13.56 12.67 -7.08
CA ASN A 151 14.08 12.67 -5.71
C ASN A 151 13.26 13.62 -4.83
N ALA A 152 12.32 13.06 -4.06
CA ALA A 152 11.54 13.81 -3.09
C ALA A 152 12.28 14.08 -1.78
N VAL A 153 11.86 15.15 -1.08
CA VAL A 153 12.26 15.41 0.31
C VAL A 153 11.20 14.82 1.22
N TRP A 154 11.55 13.76 1.95
CA TRP A 154 10.66 13.08 2.90
C TRP A 154 11.46 12.31 3.96
N GLU A 155 10.82 11.99 5.07
CA GLU A 155 11.45 11.32 6.22
C GLU A 155 10.92 9.89 6.40
N SER A 156 11.77 8.99 6.87
CA SER A 156 11.40 7.64 7.27
C SER A 156 12.34 7.09 8.34
N SER A 157 11.85 6.13 9.13
CA SER A 157 12.64 5.34 10.06
C SER A 157 12.08 3.92 10.15
N VAL A 158 12.94 2.95 10.45
CA VAL A 158 12.62 1.52 10.64
C VAL A 158 13.14 0.99 11.96
#